data_AF-A0A4V0I3D8-F1
#
_entry.id   AF-A0A4V0I3D8-F1
#
_cell.length_a   1.000
_cell.length_b   1.000
_cell.length_c   1.000
_cell.angle_alpha   90.00
_cell.angle_beta   90.00
_cell.angle_gamma   90.00
#
_symmetry.space_group_name_H-M   'P 1'
#
loop_
_entity.id
_entity.type
_entity.pdbx_description
1 polymer ?
#
loop_
_entity_poly.entity_id
_entity_poly.type
_entity_poly.pdbx_seq_one_letter_code
_entity_poly.pdbx_strand_id
1 'polypeptide(L)'
;MTRRRKRLIAAAVALPLVTYLVRAGCVRFNRESVQANTLVGRTEGEVRRSYGQPDEDWSGYHPLALDVPRTLPPGPIRTLVFAPRGLLHPEGGTLWVWVAERDGEWVCFESCWFADGVVY
;
A
#
# COMPACT_ATOMS: atom_id res chain seq x y z
N MET A 1 24.14 21.97 -34.84
CA MET A 1 24.01 21.71 -33.38
C MET A 1 24.69 20.39 -33.01
N THR A 2 25.74 20.44 -32.20
CA THR A 2 26.59 19.28 -31.83
C THR A 2 25.86 18.29 -30.90
N ARG A 3 26.05 16.99 -31.13
CA ARG A 3 25.41 15.89 -30.35
C ARG A 3 25.56 16.03 -28.82
N ARG A 4 26.64 16.69 -28.35
CA ARG A 4 26.86 17.01 -26.93
C ARG A 4 25.80 17.96 -26.34
N ARG A 5 25.35 18.98 -27.08
CA ARG A 5 24.32 19.91 -26.60
C ARG A 5 22.95 19.23 -26.44
N LYS A 6 22.61 18.28 -27.34
CA LYS A 6 21.35 17.52 -27.24
C LYS A 6 21.31 16.60 -26.00
N ARG A 7 22.44 15.97 -25.64
CA ARG A 7 22.53 15.11 -24.44
C ARG A 7 22.44 15.91 -23.13
N LEU A 8 23.06 17.09 -23.08
CA LEU A 8 22.99 17.96 -21.90
C LEU A 8 21.56 18.47 -21.67
N ILE A 9 20.85 18.84 -22.73
CA ILE A 9 19.45 19.27 -22.62
C ILE A 9 18.54 18.10 -22.19
N ALA A 10 18.73 16.90 -22.76
CA ALA A 10 17.97 15.72 -22.36
C ALA A 10 18.19 15.35 -20.88
N ALA A 11 19.45 15.43 -20.39
CA ALA A 11 19.76 15.20 -18.98
C ALA A 11 19.15 16.27 -18.07
N ALA A 12 19.17 17.54 -18.49
CA ALA A 12 18.59 18.65 -17.74
C ALA A 12 17.06 18.60 -17.62
N VAL A 13 16.37 17.88 -18.51
CA VAL A 13 14.92 17.63 -18.44
C VAL A 13 14.61 16.33 -17.71
N ALA A 14 15.41 15.28 -17.91
CA ALA A 14 15.20 13.99 -17.26
C ALA A 14 15.40 14.06 -15.74
N LEU A 15 16.42 14.78 -15.27
CA LEU A 15 16.70 14.89 -13.83
C LEU A 15 15.56 15.52 -13.01
N PRO A 16 14.99 16.68 -13.39
CA PRO A 16 13.85 17.27 -12.67
C PRO A 16 12.57 16.43 -12.81
N LEU A 17 12.38 15.73 -13.92
CA LEU A 17 11.24 14.83 -14.08
C LEU A 17 11.34 13.63 -13.14
N VAL A 18 12.54 13.03 -13.03
CA VAL A 18 12.79 11.92 -12.10
C VAL A 18 12.64 12.37 -10.64
N THR A 19 13.17 13.53 -10.26
CA THR A 19 12.98 14.04 -8.89
C THR A 19 11.54 14.45 -8.60
N TYR A 20 10.80 14.99 -9.59
CA TYR A 20 9.37 15.24 -9.44
C TYR A 20 8.58 13.95 -9.23
N LEU A 21 8.85 12.89 -10.00
CA LEU A 21 8.18 11.59 -9.87
C LEU A 21 8.49 10.90 -8.54
N VAL A 22 9.74 11.00 -8.06
CA VAL A 22 10.14 10.50 -6.73
C VAL A 22 9.43 11.28 -5.61
N ARG A 23 9.40 12.62 -5.71
CA ARG A 23 8.78 13.49 -4.69
C ARG A 23 7.25 13.42 -4.70
N ALA A 24 6.64 13.18 -5.84
CA ALA A 24 5.19 12.94 -5.99
C ALA A 24 4.76 11.55 -5.48
N GLY A 25 5.70 10.71 -5.02
CA GLY A 25 5.41 9.38 -4.50
C GLY A 25 5.18 8.32 -5.58
N CYS A 26 5.40 8.63 -6.86
CA CYS A 26 5.24 7.69 -7.97
C CYS A 26 6.40 6.68 -8.09
N VAL A 27 7.48 6.87 -7.32
CA VAL A 27 8.62 5.95 -7.29
C VAL A 27 8.97 5.65 -5.83
N ARG A 28 8.27 4.68 -5.23
CA ARG A 28 8.65 4.10 -3.93
C ARG A 28 9.68 2.99 -4.15
N PHE A 29 10.94 3.36 -4.37
CA PHE A 29 12.04 2.40 -4.24
C PHE A 29 12.33 2.16 -2.75
N ASN A 30 11.57 1.28 -2.11
CA ASN A 30 11.92 0.73 -0.80
C ASN A 30 11.81 -0.79 -0.88
N ARG A 31 12.95 -1.45 -1.07
CA ARG A 31 13.07 -2.86 -1.46
C ARG A 31 12.93 -3.86 -0.31
N GLU A 32 12.77 -3.39 0.93
CA GLU A 32 12.73 -4.23 2.14
C GLU A 32 11.90 -3.57 3.26
N SER A 33 10.74 -2.98 2.95
CA SER A 33 9.93 -2.36 4.01
C SER A 33 8.60 -3.08 4.23
N VAL A 34 8.44 -3.58 5.45
CA VAL A 34 7.13 -3.81 6.03
C VAL A 34 6.60 -2.45 6.50
N GLN A 35 5.42 -2.06 6.06
CA GLN A 35 4.78 -0.82 6.54
C GLN A 35 3.51 -1.17 7.31
N ALA A 36 3.56 -0.99 8.62
CA ALA A 36 2.43 -1.21 9.49
C ALA A 36 1.64 0.08 9.70
N ASN A 37 0.31 -0.07 9.82
CA ASN A 37 -0.65 0.92 10.31
C ASN A 37 -0.68 2.27 9.58
N THR A 38 -0.33 2.28 8.29
CA THR A 38 -0.41 3.48 7.45
C THR A 38 -1.85 3.82 7.03
N LEU A 39 -2.80 2.88 7.16
CA LEU A 39 -4.20 3.03 6.75
C LEU A 39 -5.19 3.11 7.91
N VAL A 40 -4.72 3.09 9.17
CA VAL A 40 -5.59 3.16 10.35
C VAL A 40 -6.47 4.41 10.29
N GLY A 41 -7.77 4.23 10.56
CA GLY A 41 -8.78 5.27 10.50
C GLY A 41 -9.39 5.51 9.12
N ARG A 42 -8.84 4.91 8.05
CA ARG A 42 -9.46 4.98 6.72
C ARG A 42 -10.65 4.05 6.59
N THR A 43 -11.63 4.44 5.79
CA THR A 43 -12.77 3.58 5.49
C THR A 43 -12.40 2.50 4.48
N GLU A 44 -13.11 1.37 4.49
CA GLU A 44 -12.97 0.31 3.49
C GLU A 44 -13.10 0.87 2.06
N GLY A 45 -14.03 1.82 1.84
CA GLY A 45 -14.22 2.46 0.54
C GLY A 45 -13.01 3.26 0.06
N GLU A 46 -12.31 3.96 0.98
CA GLU A 46 -11.07 4.68 0.66
C GLU A 46 -9.91 3.73 0.35
N VAL A 47 -9.81 2.63 1.09
CA VAL A 47 -8.81 1.57 0.84
C VAL A 47 -9.06 0.97 -0.54
N ARG A 48 -10.29 0.55 -0.85
CA ARG A 48 -10.63 -0.02 -2.17
C ARG A 48 -10.41 0.95 -3.32
N ARG A 49 -10.64 2.26 -3.11
CA ARG A 49 -10.33 3.28 -4.12
C ARG A 49 -8.83 3.38 -4.43
N SER A 50 -7.98 3.11 -3.44
CA SER A 50 -6.51 3.24 -3.56
C SER A 50 -5.84 1.96 -4.06
N TYR A 51 -6.36 0.81 -3.66
CA TYR A 51 -5.73 -0.50 -3.88
C TYR A 51 -6.54 -1.45 -4.76
N GLY A 52 -7.77 -1.09 -5.13
CA GLY A 52 -8.65 -1.91 -5.96
C GLY A 52 -9.55 -2.84 -5.13
N GLN A 53 -9.89 -3.99 -5.70
CA GLN A 53 -10.61 -5.03 -4.98
C GLN A 53 -9.61 -5.92 -4.23
N PRO A 54 -9.96 -6.41 -3.04
CA PRO A 54 -9.15 -7.41 -2.36
C PRO A 54 -9.23 -8.72 -3.13
N ASP A 55 -8.12 -9.44 -3.14
CA ASP A 55 -8.04 -10.80 -3.68
C ASP A 55 -8.67 -11.80 -2.69
N GLU A 56 -8.56 -11.51 -1.39
CA GLU A 56 -9.14 -12.33 -0.32
C GLU A 56 -9.89 -11.46 0.69
N ASP A 57 -11.04 -11.95 1.14
CA ASP A 57 -11.97 -11.25 2.02
C ASP A 57 -12.56 -12.25 3.00
N TRP A 58 -12.12 -12.18 4.25
CA TRP A 58 -12.52 -13.11 5.29
C TRP A 58 -13.32 -12.43 6.39
N SER A 59 -14.29 -13.16 6.94
CA SER A 59 -14.94 -12.77 8.18
C SER A 59 -14.03 -13.04 9.37
N GLY A 60 -13.97 -12.08 10.29
CA GLY A 60 -13.15 -12.14 11.49
C GLY A 60 -11.71 -11.67 11.30
N TYR A 61 -10.96 -11.72 12.39
CA TYR A 61 -9.55 -11.37 12.44
C TYR A 61 -8.70 -12.58 12.05
N HIS A 62 -7.99 -12.49 10.92
CA HIS A 62 -7.00 -13.47 10.50
C HIS A 62 -5.60 -12.97 10.85
N PRO A 63 -4.87 -13.64 11.75
CA PRO A 63 -3.55 -13.20 12.18
C PRO A 63 -2.50 -13.39 11.09
N LEU A 64 -1.53 -12.48 11.05
CA LEU A 64 -0.26 -12.69 10.37
C LEU A 64 0.68 -13.46 11.30
N ALA A 65 0.94 -14.72 10.95
CA ALA A 65 1.83 -15.74 11.52
C ALA A 65 2.01 -15.85 13.05
N LEU A 66 2.13 -14.79 13.85
CA LEU A 66 2.60 -14.92 15.23
C LEU A 66 2.00 -13.98 16.28
N ASP A 67 1.18 -12.97 15.95
CA ASP A 67 0.53 -12.15 16.99
C ASP A 67 -0.94 -11.84 16.69
N VAL A 68 -1.81 -12.26 17.60
CA VAL A 68 -3.19 -11.77 17.70
C VAL A 68 -3.17 -10.58 18.67
N PRO A 69 -3.69 -9.40 18.29
CA PRO A 69 -3.74 -8.24 19.15
C PRO A 69 -4.41 -8.60 20.49
N ARG A 70 -3.80 -8.16 21.60
CA ARG A 70 -4.34 -8.42 22.96
C ARG A 70 -5.79 -7.97 23.13
N THR A 71 -6.19 -6.96 22.36
CA THR A 71 -7.55 -6.41 22.39
C THR A 71 -7.98 -6.11 20.97
N LEU A 72 -9.05 -6.76 20.52
CA LEU A 72 -9.71 -6.44 19.26
C LEU A 72 -10.81 -5.39 19.49
N PRO A 73 -11.09 -4.53 18.49
CA PRO A 73 -12.22 -3.63 18.57
C PRO A 73 -13.54 -4.43 18.72
N PRO A 74 -14.52 -3.91 19.48
CA PRO A 74 -15.84 -4.54 19.55
C PRO A 74 -16.55 -4.50 18.19
N GLY A 75 -17.36 -5.51 17.94
CA GLY A 75 -18.20 -5.61 16.74
C GLY A 75 -17.66 -6.57 15.68
N PRO A 76 -18.35 -6.68 14.54
CA PRO A 76 -17.88 -7.46 13.39
C PRO A 76 -16.53 -6.96 12.87
N ILE A 77 -15.66 -7.91 12.53
CA ILE A 77 -14.34 -7.67 11.96
C ILE A 77 -14.26 -8.40 10.61
N ARG A 78 -13.50 -7.83 9.68
CA ARG A 78 -13.08 -8.51 8.44
C ARG A 78 -11.59 -8.33 8.21
N THR A 79 -11.01 -9.29 7.54
CA THR A 79 -9.63 -9.23 7.05
C THR A 79 -9.66 -9.20 5.53
N LEU A 80 -9.00 -8.21 4.96
CA LEU A 80 -8.93 -7.97 3.52
C LEU A 80 -7.47 -8.08 3.09
N VAL A 81 -7.21 -8.86 2.05
CA VAL A 81 -5.89 -9.02 1.45
C VAL A 81 -5.92 -8.48 0.03
N PHE A 82 -5.00 -7.57 -0.28
CA PHE A 82 -4.83 -7.01 -1.61
C PHE A 82 -3.44 -7.36 -2.13
N ALA A 83 -3.31 -7.84 -3.36
CA ALA A 83 -2.03 -7.89 -4.07
C ALA A 83 -2.06 -6.89 -5.24
N PRO A 84 -1.99 -5.57 -4.97
CA PRO A 84 -2.08 -4.57 -6.03
C PRO A 84 -0.86 -4.68 -6.95
N ARG A 85 -1.13 -4.69 -8.26
CA ARG A 85 -0.11 -4.77 -9.31
C ARG A 85 -0.40 -3.75 -10.40
N GLY A 86 0.65 -3.37 -11.14
CA GLY A 86 0.53 -2.52 -12.32
C GLY A 86 1.13 -1.13 -12.14
N LEU A 87 0.81 -0.21 -13.05
CA LEU A 87 1.50 1.09 -13.16
C LEU A 87 1.41 1.98 -11.92
N LEU A 88 0.37 1.80 -11.10
CA LEU A 88 0.15 2.58 -9.86
C LEU A 88 0.84 1.96 -8.64
N HIS A 89 1.21 0.68 -8.72
CA HIS A 89 1.90 -0.06 -7.66
C HIS A 89 3.06 -0.87 -8.28
N PRO A 90 4.03 -0.21 -8.93
CA PRO A 90 5.15 -0.87 -9.60
C PRO A 90 6.08 -1.61 -8.64
N GLU A 91 6.06 -1.27 -7.35
CA GLU A 91 6.77 -1.98 -6.30
C GLU A 91 6.24 -3.40 -6.08
N GLY A 92 4.96 -3.64 -6.38
CA GLY A 92 4.26 -4.87 -6.02
C GLY A 92 4.24 -5.13 -4.50
N GLY A 93 3.49 -6.14 -4.08
CA GLY A 93 3.44 -6.54 -2.69
C GLY A 93 2.08 -7.07 -2.28
N THR A 94 1.94 -7.31 -0.99
CA THR A 94 0.69 -7.75 -0.37
C THR A 94 0.32 -6.83 0.78
N LEU A 95 -0.88 -6.28 0.72
CA LEU A 95 -1.47 -5.46 1.78
C LEU A 95 -2.49 -6.29 2.55
N TRP A 96 -2.29 -6.42 3.85
CA TRP A 96 -3.28 -6.90 4.79
C TRP A 96 -3.96 -5.71 5.45
N VAL A 97 -5.28 -5.75 5.54
CA VAL A 97 -6.09 -4.72 6.19
C VAL A 97 -7.12 -5.39 7.07
N TRP A 98 -7.20 -4.97 8.33
CA TRP A 98 -8.26 -5.39 9.23
C TRP A 98 -9.19 -4.22 9.47
N VAL A 99 -10.47 -4.46 9.20
CA VAL A 99 -11.54 -3.48 9.36
C VAL A 99 -12.52 -3.95 10.40
N ALA A 100 -13.08 -3.01 11.16
CA ALA A 100 -14.15 -3.25 12.11
C ALA A 100 -15.34 -2.35 11.76
N GLU A 101 -16.55 -2.86 11.97
CA GLU A 101 -17.76 -2.07 11.78
C GLU A 101 -17.93 -1.06 12.93
N ARG A 102 -18.06 0.22 12.60
CA ARG A 102 -18.26 1.35 13.51
C ARG A 102 -19.31 2.27 12.91
N ASP A 103 -20.41 2.47 13.63
CA ASP A 103 -21.48 3.38 13.22
C ASP A 103 -22.01 3.14 11.78
N GLY A 104 -22.03 1.88 11.35
CA GLY A 104 -22.48 1.46 10.01
C GLY A 104 -21.41 1.57 8.91
N GLU A 105 -20.17 1.93 9.25
CA GLU A 105 -19.04 1.98 8.33
C GLU A 105 -17.93 1.00 8.72
N TRP A 106 -17.27 0.41 7.72
CA TRP A 106 -16.09 -0.42 7.94
C TRP A 106 -14.85 0.46 7.98
N VAL A 107 -14.19 0.50 9.14
CA VAL A 107 -13.03 1.35 9.38
C VAL A 107 -11.81 0.49 9.68
N CYS A 108 -10.71 0.79 8.99
CA CYS A 108 -9.41 0.15 9.18
C CYS A 108 -8.90 0.43 10.60
N PHE A 109 -8.65 -0.60 11.39
CA PHE A 109 -8.01 -0.47 12.71
C PHE A 109 -6.58 -1.01 12.73
N GLU A 110 -6.19 -1.80 11.73
CA GLU A 110 -4.84 -2.32 11.56
C GLU A 110 -4.55 -2.51 10.07
N SER A 111 -3.31 -2.35 9.64
CA SER A 111 -2.90 -2.65 8.27
C SER A 111 -1.43 -3.05 8.20
N CYS A 112 -1.04 -3.94 7.30
CA CYS A 112 0.34 -4.33 7.10
C CYS A 112 0.66 -4.53 5.62
N TRP A 113 1.62 -3.77 5.11
CA TRP A 113 2.14 -3.92 3.74
C TRP A 113 3.42 -4.73 3.76
N PHE A 114 3.48 -5.74 2.89
CA PHE A 114 4.67 -6.51 2.57
C PHE A 114 5.11 -6.20 1.14
N ALA A 115 6.35 -5.74 0.98
CA ALA A 115 6.94 -5.63 -0.35
C ALA A 115 7.03 -7.02 -1.02
N ASP A 116 7.01 -7.06 -2.35
CA ASP A 116 7.12 -8.31 -3.09
C ASP A 116 8.40 -9.10 -2.71
N GLY A 117 8.24 -10.41 -2.50
CA GLY A 117 9.30 -11.30 -2.03
C GLY A 117 9.52 -11.36 -0.51
N VAL A 118 8.80 -10.56 0.30
CA VAL A 118 8.80 -10.70 1.76
C VAL A 118 7.81 -11.80 2.17
N VAL A 119 8.31 -12.80 2.90
CA VAL A 119 7.49 -13.91 3.45
C VAL A 119 7.03 -13.55 4.86
N TYR A 120 5.75 -13.79 5.15
CA TYR A 120 5.08 -13.51 6.42
C TYR A 120 4.22 -14.68 6.87
#